data_AF-W7A1E1-F1
#
_entry.id   AF-W7A1E1-F1
#
_cell.length_a   1.000
_cell.length_b   1.000
_cell.length_c   1.000
_cell.angle_alpha   90.00
_cell.angle_beta   90.00
_cell.angle_gamma   90.00
#
_symmetry.space_group_name_H-M   'P 1'
#
loop_
_entity.id
_entity.type
_entity.pdbx_description
1 polymer ?
#
loop_
_entity_poly.entity_id
_entity_poly.type
_entity_poly.pdbx_seq_one_letter_code
_entity_poly.pdbx_strand_id
1 'polypeptide(L)'
;MKEPNCYEIVVKTESDNVQKYIAECLERMKIGNVKIVGRQHGIAKAFTLLELLKKEAKKINHSIRYKNLKATGSDRRRALEINIFLSLQN
;
A
#
# COMPACT_ATOMS: atom_id res chain seq x y z
N MET A 1 4.48 17.70 -8.12
CA MET A 1 4.13 16.50 -8.90
C MET A 1 2.72 16.08 -8.44
N LYS A 2 1.68 16.19 -9.28
CA LYS A 2 0.31 15.77 -8.91
C LYS A 2 0.33 14.26 -8.57
N GLU A 3 -0.27 13.85 -7.45
CA GLU A 3 -0.41 12.41 -7.18
C GLU A 3 -1.20 11.79 -8.35
N PRO A 4 -0.73 10.68 -8.94
CA PRO A 4 -1.48 9.99 -9.98
C PRO A 4 -2.85 9.59 -9.43
N ASN A 5 -3.90 9.64 -10.27
CA ASN A 5 -5.21 9.09 -9.90
C ASN A 5 -5.02 7.59 -9.60
N CYS A 6 -4.96 7.26 -8.32
CA CYS A 6 -4.78 5.91 -7.81
C CYS A 6 -5.94 5.55 -6.90
N TYR A 7 -6.39 4.31 -6.99
CA TYR A 7 -7.27 3.75 -5.98
C TYR A 7 -6.48 3.50 -4.70
N GLU A 8 -6.89 4.08 -3.58
CA GLU A 8 -6.19 3.99 -2.30
C GLU A 8 -6.70 2.84 -1.44
N ILE A 9 -5.78 1.97 -1.00
CA ILE A 9 -6.05 0.86 -0.08
C ILE A 9 -5.24 1.08 1.19
N VAL A 10 -5.91 1.43 2.28
CA VAL A 10 -5.27 1.59 3.59
C VAL A 10 -5.29 0.26 4.33
N VAL A 11 -4.11 -0.33 4.57
CA VAL A 11 -4.02 -1.58 5.34
C VAL A 11 -4.07 -1.27 6.83
N LYS A 12 -5.09 -1.83 7.50
CA LYS A 12 -5.25 -1.74 8.94
C LYS A 12 -4.56 -2.93 9.64
N THR A 13 -4.13 -2.69 10.88
CA THR A 13 -3.48 -3.66 11.76
C THR A 13 -4.44 -4.66 12.38
N GLU A 14 -5.73 -4.36 12.37
CA GLU A 14 -6.79 -5.29 12.77
C GLU A 14 -6.77 -6.53 11.89
N SER A 15 -7.45 -7.59 12.35
CA SER A 15 -7.53 -8.94 11.76
C SER A 15 -8.17 -9.00 10.35
N ASP A 16 -8.09 -7.91 9.58
CA ASP A 16 -8.48 -7.87 8.19
C ASP A 16 -7.73 -8.93 7.40
N ASN A 17 -8.51 -9.82 6.78
CA ASN A 17 -8.03 -10.92 5.97
C ASN A 17 -7.22 -10.38 4.78
N VAL A 18 -5.91 -10.69 4.77
CA VAL A 18 -4.98 -10.26 3.71
C VAL A 18 -5.45 -10.70 2.32
N GLN A 19 -6.15 -11.84 2.22
CA GLN A 19 -6.69 -12.34 0.95
C GLN A 19 -7.71 -11.38 0.31
N LYS A 20 -8.51 -10.68 1.12
CA LYS A 20 -9.48 -9.71 0.61
C LYS A 20 -8.78 -8.55 -0.07
N TYR A 21 -7.67 -8.06 0.51
CA TYR A 21 -6.88 -7.00 -0.09
C TYR A 21 -6.20 -7.43 -1.39
N ILE A 22 -5.78 -8.70 -1.50
CA ILE A 22 -5.18 -9.22 -2.74
C ILE A 22 -6.20 -9.17 -3.87
N ALA A 23 -7.38 -9.77 -3.67
CA ALA A 23 -8.45 -9.78 -4.67
C ALA A 23 -8.86 -8.34 -5.07
N GLU A 24 -9.03 -7.45 -4.09
CA GLU A 24 -9.37 -6.05 -4.35
C GLU A 24 -8.26 -5.33 -5.13
N CYS A 25 -6.98 -5.52 -4.77
CA CYS A 25 -5.87 -4.92 -5.50
C CYS A 25 -5.83 -5.41 -6.96
N LEU A 26 -5.99 -6.71 -7.20
CA LEU A 26 -5.95 -7.29 -8.54
C LEU A 26 -7.08 -6.75 -9.42
N GLU A 27 -8.31 -6.70 -8.92
CA GLU A 27 -9.44 -6.15 -9.67
C GLU A 27 -9.27 -4.65 -9.97
N ARG A 28 -8.77 -3.88 -9.00
CA ARG A 28 -8.54 -2.44 -9.19
C ARG A 28 -7.38 -2.16 -10.15
N MET A 29 -6.33 -3.00 -10.13
CA MET A 29 -5.19 -2.89 -11.05
C MET A 29 -5.55 -3.12 -12.52
N LYS A 30 -6.63 -3.84 -12.81
CA LYS A 30 -7.16 -3.98 -14.18
C LYS A 30 -7.73 -2.66 -14.73
N ILE A 31 -8.21 -1.80 -13.83
CA ILE A 31 -8.93 -0.56 -14.18
C ILE A 31 -7.98 0.64 -14.12
N GLY A 32 -6.94 0.58 -13.30
CA GLY A 32 -5.95 1.66 -13.17
C GLY A 32 -4.90 1.38 -12.12
N ASN A 33 -4.22 2.44 -11.67
CA ASN A 33 -3.14 2.32 -10.68
C ASN A 33 -3.70 2.17 -9.26
N VAL A 34 -3.00 1.39 -8.42
CA VAL A 34 -3.36 1.16 -7.01
C VAL A 34 -2.29 1.75 -6.11
N LYS A 35 -2.70 2.30 -4.98
CA LYS A 35 -1.82 2.82 -3.93
C LYS A 35 -2.14 2.11 -2.62
N ILE A 36 -1.22 1.27 -2.15
CA ILE A 36 -1.31 0.66 -0.80
C ILE A 36 -0.68 1.62 0.20
N VAL A 37 -1.41 1.92 1.27
CA VAL A 37 -0.98 2.83 2.34
C VAL A 37 -0.82 2.05 3.64
N GLY A 38 0.41 2.00 4.15
CA GLY A 38 0.74 1.39 5.44
C GLY A 38 1.19 2.45 6.44
N ARG A 39 0.58 2.49 7.62
CA ARG A 39 0.96 3.41 8.71
C ARG A 39 1.43 2.64 9.94
N GLN A 40 2.55 3.05 10.52
CA GLN A 40 3.13 2.44 11.73
C GLN A 40 3.12 0.90 11.68
N HIS A 41 2.35 0.24 12.55
CA HIS A 41 2.25 -1.22 12.62
C HIS A 41 1.63 -1.87 11.36
N GLY A 42 0.93 -1.09 10.52
CA GLY A 42 0.41 -1.53 9.21
C GLY A 42 1.45 -1.56 8.09
N ILE A 43 2.66 -1.01 8.32
CA ILE A 43 3.76 -1.00 7.32
C ILE A 43 4.17 -2.43 6.95
N ALA A 44 4.36 -3.30 7.94
CA ALA A 44 4.72 -4.70 7.68
C ALA A 44 3.67 -5.39 6.81
N LYS A 45 2.38 -5.15 7.11
CA LYS A 45 1.25 -5.71 6.33
C LYS A 45 1.21 -5.18 4.89
N ALA A 46 1.54 -3.91 4.67
CA ALA A 46 1.65 -3.35 3.32
C ALA A 46 2.74 -4.04 2.49
N PHE A 47 3.91 -4.32 3.10
CA PHE A 47 4.98 -5.07 2.44
C PHE A 47 4.60 -6.53 2.18
N THR A 48 3.97 -7.20 3.15
CA THR A 48 3.45 -8.56 2.95
C THR A 48 2.47 -8.62 1.77
N LEU A 49 1.56 -7.65 1.68
CA LEU A 49 0.61 -7.55 0.57
C LEU A 49 1.31 -7.35 -0.78
N LEU A 50 2.34 -6.49 -0.85
CA LEU A 50 3.15 -6.32 -2.06
C LEU A 50 3.79 -7.63 -2.51
N GLU A 51 4.42 -8.37 -1.61
CA GLU A 51 5.09 -9.63 -1.95
C GLU A 51 4.12 -10.71 -2.39
N LEU A 52 2.91 -10.77 -1.81
CA LEU A 52 1.87 -11.67 -2.26
C LEU A 52 1.35 -11.30 -3.65
N LEU A 53 1.13 -10.00 -3.91
CA LEU A 53 0.70 -9.53 -5.22
C LEU A 53 1.72 -9.82 -6.32
N LYS A 54 3.02 -9.70 -6.03
CA LYS A 54 4.10 -10.09 -6.95
C LYS A 54 4.07 -11.59 -7.30
N LYS A 55 3.62 -12.45 -6.38
CA LYS A 55 3.49 -13.89 -6.64
C LYS A 55 2.29 -14.21 -7.51
N GLU A 56 1.16 -13.55 -7.26
CA GLU A 56 -0.10 -13.77 -8.00
C GLU A 56 -0.04 -13.18 -9.43
N ALA A 57 0.56 -12.01 -9.60
CA ALA A 57 0.63 -11.33 -10.89
C ALA A 57 2.06 -11.33 -11.42
N LYS A 58 2.27 -12.02 -12.55
CA LYS A 58 3.58 -12.18 -13.20
C LYS A 58 4.27 -10.88 -13.62
N LYS A 59 3.55 -9.75 -13.68
CA LYS A 59 4.01 -8.49 -14.29
C LYS A 59 3.41 -7.26 -13.60
N ILE A 60 3.94 -6.92 -12.42
CA ILE A 60 3.58 -5.70 -11.67
C ILE A 60 4.78 -4.76 -11.61
N ASN A 61 4.57 -3.49 -12.00
CA ASN A 61 5.45 -2.40 -11.66
C ASN A 61 5.11 -1.86 -10.27
N HIS A 62 6.12 -1.49 -9.49
CA HIS A 62 5.90 -0.88 -8.19
C HIS A 62 6.90 0.24 -7.87
N SER A 63 6.44 1.22 -7.08
CA SER A 63 7.28 2.28 -6.50
C SER A 63 6.86 2.51 -5.05
N ILE A 64 7.84 2.67 -4.16
CA ILE A 64 7.58 2.90 -2.73
C ILE A 64 8.00 4.32 -2.36
N ARG A 65 7.14 5.05 -1.65
CA ARG A 65 7.43 6.38 -1.09
C ARG A 65 7.23 6.35 0.42
N TYR A 66 8.25 6.81 1.15
CA TYR A 66 8.21 6.96 2.60
C TYR A 66 7.79 8.39 2.95
N LYS A 67 6.75 8.53 3.78
CA LYS A 67 6.32 9.80 4.37
C LYS A 67 6.57 9.74 5.88
N ASN A 68 7.41 10.66 6.37
CA ASN A 68 7.53 10.93 7.80
C ASN A 68 6.35 11.83 8.20
N LEU A 69 5.38 11.29 8.93
CA LEU A 69 4.32 12.11 9.51
C LEU A 69 4.89 12.83 10.74
N LYS A 70 4.64 14.13 10.84
CA LYS A 70 5.00 14.91 12.04
C LYS A 70 4.22 14.36 13.23
N ALA A 71 4.91 14.06 14.32
CA ALA A 71 4.27 13.71 15.59
C ALA A 71 3.53 14.94 16.13
N THR A 72 2.23 14.82 16.39
CA THR A 72 1.38 15.91 16.90
C THR A 72 1.04 15.77 18.39
N GLY A 73 1.51 14.72 19.08
CA GLY A 73 1.25 14.46 20.51
C GLY A 73 2.49 14.54 21.40
N SER A 74 2.31 14.40 22.73
CA SER A 74 3.44 14.39 23.69
C SER A 74 4.39 13.20 23.49
N ASP A 75 3.88 12.12 22.90
CA ASP A 75 4.66 11.02 22.36
C ASP A 75 5.31 11.45 21.04
N ARG A 76 6.61 11.79 21.11
CA ARG A 76 7.41 12.33 20.00
C ARG A 76 7.73 11.31 18.90
N ARG A 77 7.16 10.09 18.95
CA ARG A 77 7.37 9.08 17.92
C ARG A 77 6.82 9.58 16.58
N ARG A 78 7.72 9.80 15.61
CA ARG A 78 7.34 10.12 14.22
C ARG A 78 6.49 8.97 13.69
N ALA A 79 5.24 9.24 13.32
CA ALA A 79 4.43 8.23 12.67
C ALA A 79 4.96 8.01 11.25
N LEU A 80 5.40 6.80 10.95
CA LEU A 80 5.84 6.44 9.61
C LEU A 80 4.64 6.05 8.75
N GLU A 81 4.58 6.57 7.53
CA GLU A 81 3.67 6.12 6.48
C GLU A 81 4.49 5.68 5.27
N ILE A 82 4.08 4.58 4.65
CA ILE A 82 4.57 4.19 3.34
C ILE A 82 3.41 4.17 2.34
N ASN A 83 3.72 4.57 1.12
CA ASN A 83 2.82 4.55 -0.02
C ASN A 83 3.46 3.67 -1.11
N ILE A 84 2.85 2.52 -1.38
CA ILE A 84 3.29 1.58 -2.41
C ILE A 84 2.37 1.76 -3.61
N PHE A 85 2.89 2.32 -4.69
CA PHE A 85 2.18 2.50 -5.95
C PHE A 85 2.38 1.25 -6.79
N LEU A 86 1.30 0.72 -7.35
CA LEU A 86 1.26 -0.48 -8.16
C LEU A 86 0.59 -0.17 -9.50
N SER A 87 1.11 -0.77 -10.56
CA SER A 87 0.47 -0.82 -11.87
C SER A 87 0.78 -2.15 -12.55
N LEU A 88 -0.06 -2.58 -13.49
CA LEU A 88 0.31 -3.68 -14.38
C LEU A 88 1.45 -3.24 -15.30
N GLN A 89 2.33 -4.18 -15.66
CA GLN A 89 3.31 -3.99 -16.71
C GLN A 89 2.61 -4.21 -18.05
N ASN A 90 2.62 -3.20 -18.91
CA ASN A 90 2.14 -3.33 -20.30
C ASN A 90 3.00 -4.32 -21.09
#